data_AF-A0A813HTH3-F1
#
_entry.id   AF-A0A813HTH3-F1
#
_cell.length_a   1.000
_cell.length_b   1.000
_cell.length_c   1.000
_cell.angle_alpha   90.00
_cell.angle_beta   90.00
_cell.angle_gamma   90.00
#
_symmetry.space_group_name_H-M   'P 1'
#
loop_
_entity.id
_entity.type
_entity.pdbx_description
1 polymer ?
#
loop_
_entity_poly.entity_id
_entity_poly.type
_entity_poly.pdbx_seq_one_letter_code
_entity_poly.pdbx_strand_id
1 'polypeptide(L)'
;MVALLRQRWSLSVSGLRCVLPLVAMLCLLQDGRSSERRVPTFEELHRELYGIEVKDDDDSSHVVVSFSNPYRLKPNFKNYPHSNLLAEFFTDLLDIIGLEGGPQFIVEVGSLHGHSALQMATVLDKLGLTRIPILCIDPFTGDTNMWASYQQDKSVGGWVNIMDGRMTVYDQFMANVQFAVNRSVSRHHVLPFPAT
;
A
#
# COMPACT_ATOMS: atom_id res chain seq x y z
N MET A 1 -16.28 10.75 11.07
CA MET A 1 -15.34 11.88 10.82
C MET A 1 -14.18 11.35 9.99
N VAL A 2 -14.17 11.58 8.67
CA VAL A 2 -13.02 11.23 7.82
C VAL A 2 -11.89 12.22 8.14
N ALA A 3 -10.84 11.77 8.82
CA ALA A 3 -9.66 12.59 9.05
C ALA A 3 -8.81 12.61 7.78
N LEU A 4 -9.10 13.55 6.87
CA LEU A 4 -8.26 13.80 5.70
C LEU A 4 -7.07 14.66 6.15
N LEU A 5 -5.95 14.03 6.52
CA LEU A 5 -4.72 14.74 6.86
C LEU A 5 -4.07 15.28 5.58
N ARG A 6 -4.42 16.50 5.19
CA ARG A 6 -3.67 17.26 4.18
C ARG A 6 -2.39 17.81 4.81
N GLN A 7 -1.23 17.26 4.47
CA GLN A 7 0.01 17.98 4.68
C GLN A 7 0.06 19.19 3.75
N ARG A 8 0.11 20.40 4.32
CA ARG A 8 0.22 21.66 3.58
C ARG A 8 1.70 22.02 3.48
N TRP A 9 2.33 21.73 2.34
CA TRP A 9 3.68 22.19 2.04
C TRP A 9 3.63 23.46 1.18
N SER A 10 4.38 24.49 1.60
CA SER A 10 4.57 25.74 0.87
C SER A 10 5.51 25.51 -0.31
N LEU A 11 5.03 25.78 -1.53
CA LEU A 11 5.84 25.78 -2.75
C LEU A 11 6.80 26.98 -2.74
N SER A 12 8.11 26.72 -2.58
CA SER A 12 9.13 27.65 -3.04
C SER A 12 9.55 27.23 -4.44
N VAL A 13 9.33 28.12 -5.41
CA VAL A 13 9.60 27.91 -6.84
C VAL A 13 11.09 28.18 -7.11
N SER A 14 11.97 27.27 -6.66
CA SER A 14 13.36 27.22 -7.11
C SER A 14 13.98 25.87 -6.72
N GLY A 15 13.88 24.90 -7.62
CA GLY A 15 14.47 23.55 -7.48
C GLY A 15 13.40 22.47 -7.41
N LEU A 16 13.08 21.85 -8.56
CA LEU A 16 12.10 20.77 -8.66
C LEU A 16 12.45 19.62 -7.69
N ARG A 17 11.66 19.51 -6.62
CA ARG A 17 11.37 18.23 -5.96
C ARG A 17 9.90 17.94 -6.23
N CYS A 18 9.62 16.98 -7.10
CA CYS A 18 8.29 16.41 -7.21
C CYS A 18 7.98 15.71 -5.87
N VAL A 19 7.12 16.31 -5.06
CA VAL A 19 6.53 15.67 -3.88
C VAL A 19 5.14 15.24 -4.31
N LEU A 20 5.01 13.99 -4.77
CA LEU A 20 3.68 13.38 -4.90
C LEU A 20 3.07 13.28 -3.50
N PRO A 21 1.83 13.71 -3.29
CA PRO A 21 1.19 13.61 -1.98
C PRO A 21 0.86 12.14 -1.70
N LEU A 22 1.53 11.56 -0.70
CA LEU A 22 1.12 10.30 -0.10
C LEU A 22 -0.17 10.58 0.68
N VAL A 23 -1.31 10.06 0.20
CA VAL A 23 -2.59 10.15 0.92
C VAL A 23 -2.87 8.78 1.52
N ALA A 24 -2.40 8.56 2.74
CA ALA A 24 -2.95 7.51 3.59
C ALA A 24 -4.26 8.05 4.18
N MET A 25 -5.39 7.48 3.77
CA MET A 25 -6.68 7.84 4.35
C MET A 25 -7.01 6.84 5.45
N LEU A 26 -6.94 7.31 6.69
CA LEU A 26 -7.42 6.53 7.81
C LEU A 26 -8.94 6.69 7.94
N CYS A 27 -9.68 5.64 7.59
CA CYS A 27 -11.13 5.63 7.72
C CYS A 27 -11.55 5.37 9.17
N LEU A 28 -11.64 6.44 9.96
CA LEU A 28 -12.39 6.43 11.22
C LEU A 28 -13.87 6.72 10.92
N LEU A 29 -14.64 5.67 10.61
CA LEU A 29 -16.08 5.79 10.40
C LEU A 29 -16.80 6.05 11.72
N GLN A 30 -16.79 7.30 12.18
CA GLN A 30 -17.69 7.76 13.21
C GLN A 30 -19.01 8.21 12.60
N ASP A 31 -20.00 7.33 12.61
CA ASP A 31 -21.40 7.70 12.36
C ASP A 31 -22.25 7.49 13.63
N GLY A 32 -23.22 8.38 13.83
CA GLY A 32 -24.01 8.55 15.06
C GLY A 32 -25.37 7.86 15.04
N ARG A 33 -25.55 6.82 14.20
CA ARG A 33 -26.79 6.05 14.10
C ARG A 33 -26.54 4.58 14.41
N SER A 34 -27.46 3.99 15.17
CA SER A 34 -27.39 2.74 15.91
C SER A 34 -27.45 1.45 15.07
N SER A 35 -26.82 1.40 13.89
CA SER A 35 -26.45 0.13 13.26
C SER A 35 -24.97 -0.10 13.56
N GLU A 36 -24.61 -1.26 14.12
CA GLU A 36 -23.22 -1.60 14.43
C GLU A 36 -22.28 -1.21 13.29
N ARG A 37 -21.24 -0.43 13.61
CA ARG A 37 -20.24 0.02 12.64
C ARG A 37 -19.52 -1.22 12.10
N ARG A 38 -19.87 -1.61 10.88
CA ARG A 38 -19.19 -2.71 10.20
C ARG A 38 -17.99 -2.16 9.44
N VAL A 39 -16.80 -2.57 9.85
CA VAL A 39 -15.55 -2.36 9.11
C VAL A 39 -15.26 -3.66 8.36
N PRO A 40 -14.90 -3.60 7.06
CA PRO A 40 -14.70 -4.82 6.30
C PRO A 40 -13.44 -5.55 6.77
N THR A 41 -13.52 -6.88 6.89
CA THR A 41 -12.34 -7.71 7.17
C THR A 41 -11.49 -7.91 5.92
N PHE A 42 -10.27 -8.42 6.09
CA PHE A 42 -9.41 -8.80 4.97
C PHE A 42 -10.11 -9.80 4.03
N GLU A 43 -10.77 -10.81 4.59
CA GLU A 43 -11.45 -11.87 3.84
C GLU A 43 -12.66 -11.32 3.08
N GLU A 44 -13.41 -10.38 3.68
CA GLU A 44 -14.52 -9.70 3.01
C GLU A 44 -14.04 -8.86 1.83
N LEU A 45 -12.97 -8.08 2.02
CA LEU A 45 -12.35 -7.30 0.95
C LEU A 45 -11.79 -8.21 -0.15
N HIS A 46 -11.05 -9.25 0.20
CA HIS A 46 -10.48 -10.18 -0.77
C HIS A 46 -11.57 -10.86 -1.60
N ARG A 47 -12.64 -11.32 -0.95
CA ARG A 47 -13.79 -11.93 -1.64
C ARG A 47 -14.45 -10.95 -2.59
N GLU A 48 -14.66 -9.71 -2.16
CA GLU A 48 -15.29 -8.68 -3.00
C GLU A 48 -14.42 -8.32 -4.22
N LEU A 49 -13.10 -8.21 -4.03
CA LEU A 49 -12.17 -7.78 -5.07
C LEU A 49 -11.83 -8.87 -6.08
N TYR A 50 -11.73 -10.13 -5.66
CA TYR A 50 -11.24 -11.22 -6.52
C TYR A 50 -12.24 -12.36 -6.71
N GLY A 51 -13.39 -12.33 -6.04
CA GLY A 51 -14.38 -13.41 -6.10
C GLY A 51 -13.90 -14.73 -5.46
N ILE A 52 -12.83 -14.69 -4.66
CA ILE A 52 -12.19 -15.85 -4.04
C ILE A 52 -12.21 -15.68 -2.53
N GLU A 53 -12.67 -16.71 -1.82
CA GLU A 53 -12.58 -16.78 -0.37
C GLU A 53 -11.19 -17.27 0.05
N VAL A 54 -10.52 -16.50 0.91
CA VAL A 54 -9.19 -16.85 1.43
C VAL A 54 -9.33 -17.92 2.49
N LYS A 55 -8.49 -18.94 2.40
CA LYS A 55 -8.36 -20.00 3.40
C LYS A 55 -6.91 -20.06 3.87
N ASP A 56 -6.72 -20.02 5.19
CA ASP A 56 -5.39 -19.96 5.78
C ASP A 56 -4.54 -21.22 5.49
N ASP A 57 -5.17 -22.35 5.16
CA ASP A 57 -4.55 -23.62 4.79
C ASP A 57 -4.34 -23.83 3.28
N ASP A 58 -4.77 -22.87 2.45
CA ASP A 58 -4.67 -22.95 0.99
C ASP A 58 -4.08 -21.65 0.42
N ASP A 59 -2.76 -21.65 0.24
CA ASP A 59 -2.03 -20.52 -0.35
C ASP A 59 -2.53 -20.13 -1.75
N SER A 60 -3.16 -21.04 -2.50
CA SER A 60 -3.70 -20.75 -3.83
C SER A 60 -4.89 -19.78 -3.78
N SER A 61 -5.59 -19.74 -2.65
CA SER A 61 -6.73 -18.85 -2.40
C SER A 61 -6.34 -17.40 -2.09
N HIS A 62 -5.05 -17.12 -1.83
CA HIS A 62 -4.57 -15.81 -1.39
C HIS A 62 -3.82 -15.08 -2.51
N VAL A 63 -4.40 -14.02 -3.07
CA VAL A 63 -3.88 -13.32 -4.28
C VAL A 63 -2.39 -12.97 -4.25
N VAL A 64 -1.88 -12.53 -3.09
CA VAL A 64 -0.46 -12.18 -2.91
C VAL A 64 0.43 -13.41 -2.81
N VAL A 65 0.02 -14.43 -2.04
CA VAL A 65 0.84 -15.62 -1.82
C VAL A 65 0.88 -16.48 -3.09
N SER A 66 -0.25 -16.61 -3.77
CA SER A 66 -0.38 -17.33 -5.04
C SER A 66 0.13 -16.56 -6.26
N PHE A 67 0.61 -15.32 -6.08
CA PHE A 67 1.12 -14.50 -7.18
C PHE A 67 2.25 -15.21 -7.93
N SER A 68 2.03 -15.43 -9.23
CA SER A 68 3.07 -15.85 -10.14
C SER A 68 3.89 -14.63 -10.55
N ASN A 69 5.22 -14.70 -10.40
CA ASN A 69 6.15 -13.64 -10.77
C ASN A 69 6.74 -13.93 -12.17
N PRO A 70 6.03 -13.59 -13.27
CA PRO A 70 6.41 -13.99 -14.63
C PRO A 70 7.77 -13.43 -15.04
N TYR A 71 8.12 -12.25 -14.52
CA TYR A 71 9.35 -11.55 -14.83
C TYR A 71 10.51 -11.88 -13.91
N ARG A 72 10.33 -12.81 -12.96
CA ARG A 72 11.35 -13.20 -11.98
C ARG A 72 11.96 -11.98 -11.27
N LEU A 73 11.12 -10.99 -11.00
CA LEU A 73 11.52 -9.77 -10.31
C LEU A 73 12.05 -10.12 -8.93
N LYS A 74 13.16 -9.50 -8.54
CA LYS A 74 13.65 -9.59 -7.18
C LYS A 74 12.96 -8.51 -6.34
N PRO A 75 12.67 -8.79 -5.06
CA PRO A 75 12.21 -7.75 -4.15
C PRO A 75 13.22 -6.60 -4.15
N ASN A 76 12.72 -5.38 -4.38
CA ASN A 76 13.55 -4.18 -4.41
C ASN A 76 13.06 -3.23 -3.33
N PHE A 77 13.92 -2.97 -2.33
CA PHE A 77 13.64 -2.02 -1.27
C PHE A 77 14.56 -0.79 -1.27
N LYS A 78 15.50 -0.71 -2.22
CA LYS A 78 16.60 0.26 -2.20
C LYS A 78 16.30 1.54 -2.97
N ASN A 79 15.35 1.52 -3.91
CA ASN A 79 15.12 2.61 -4.85
C ASN A 79 13.80 3.37 -4.60
N TYR A 80 13.49 3.69 -3.34
CA TYR A 80 12.29 4.46 -2.97
C TYR A 80 12.61 5.88 -2.49
N PRO A 81 13.06 6.80 -3.35
CA PRO A 81 13.29 8.18 -2.94
C PRO A 81 12.01 8.92 -2.52
N HIS A 82 10.83 8.35 -2.76
CA HIS A 82 9.53 8.95 -2.44
C HIS A 82 8.61 8.12 -1.54
N SER A 83 9.03 6.92 -1.11
CA SER A 83 8.33 6.27 0.00
C SER A 83 8.77 6.93 1.30
N ASN A 84 8.20 8.09 1.58
CA ASN A 84 8.55 8.91 2.74
C ASN A 84 7.81 8.48 4.02
N LEU A 85 7.01 7.42 3.95
CA LEU A 85 6.35 6.89 5.14
C LEU A 85 7.36 6.13 6.00
N LEU A 86 7.83 6.80 7.04
CA LEU A 86 8.70 6.21 8.06
C LEU A 86 7.84 5.44 9.08
N ALA A 87 8.41 4.37 9.65
CA ALA A 87 7.72 3.58 10.67
C ALA A 87 7.41 4.43 11.91
N GLU A 88 8.31 5.35 12.27
CA GLU A 88 8.16 6.29 13.37
C GLU A 88 6.96 7.20 13.15
N PHE A 89 6.82 7.77 11.94
CA PHE A 89 5.68 8.62 11.61
C PHE A 89 4.34 7.88 11.74
N PHE A 90 4.27 6.62 11.28
CA PHE A 90 3.06 5.84 11.43
C PHE A 90 2.79 5.47 12.89
N THR A 91 3.83 5.17 13.67
CA THR A 91 3.70 4.93 15.12
C THR A 91 3.17 6.17 15.84
N ASP A 92 3.74 7.36 15.56
CA ASP A 92 3.27 8.63 16.10
C ASP A 92 1.79 8.88 15.76
N LEU A 93 1.37 8.52 14.55
CA LEU A 93 -0.03 8.63 14.13
C LEU A 93 -0.93 7.72 14.97
N LEU A 94 -0.53 6.47 15.21
CA LEU A 94 -1.28 5.54 16.07
C LEU A 94 -1.37 6.05 17.51
N ASP A 95 -0.30 6.65 18.03
CA ASP A 95 -0.28 7.24 19.38
C ASP A 95 -1.25 8.43 19.50
N ILE A 96 -1.34 9.28 18.46
CA ILE A 96 -2.29 10.39 18.41
C ILE A 96 -3.75 9.89 18.41
N ILE A 97 -4.03 8.81 17.69
CA ILE A 97 -5.39 8.25 17.57
C ILE A 97 -5.77 7.44 18.81
N GLY A 98 -4.80 6.81 19.46
CA GLY A 98 -4.99 5.91 20.58
C GLY A 98 -5.43 4.51 20.15
N LEU A 99 -4.91 3.47 20.82
CA LEU A 99 -5.13 2.06 20.44
C LEU A 99 -6.58 1.58 20.68
N GLU A 100 -7.27 2.07 21.71
CA GLU A 100 -8.68 1.73 21.96
C GLU A 100 -9.61 2.19 20.83
N GLY A 101 -9.19 3.19 20.05
CA GLY A 101 -9.84 3.66 18.83
C GLY A 101 -9.01 3.44 17.57
N GLY A 102 -8.00 2.55 17.64
CA GLY A 102 -7.00 2.34 16.61
C GLY A 102 -7.58 1.97 15.25
N PRO A 103 -6.76 1.98 14.19
CA PRO A 103 -7.25 1.69 12.86
C PRO A 103 -7.82 0.27 12.78
N GLN A 104 -9.01 0.15 12.21
CA GLN A 104 -9.61 -1.16 11.92
C GLN A 104 -9.49 -1.50 10.43
N PHE A 105 -9.20 -0.49 9.61
CA PHE A 105 -9.02 -0.58 8.17
C PHE A 105 -8.21 0.63 7.70
N ILE A 106 -7.27 0.39 6.81
CA ILE A 106 -6.38 1.42 6.25
C ILE A 106 -6.55 1.44 4.74
N VAL A 107 -6.66 2.64 4.16
CA VAL A 107 -6.61 2.83 2.72
C VAL A 107 -5.36 3.61 2.37
N GLU A 108 -4.56 3.05 1.47
CA GLU A 108 -3.42 3.71 0.87
C GLU A 108 -3.73 4.01 -0.60
N VAL A 109 -3.59 5.28 -1.01
CA VAL A 109 -3.72 5.68 -2.41
C VAL A 109 -2.36 6.07 -2.94
N GLY A 110 -1.93 5.43 -4.03
CA GLY A 110 -0.60 5.63 -4.60
C GLY A 110 0.45 4.73 -3.94
N SER A 111 0.19 3.42 -3.90
CA SER A 111 1.08 2.43 -3.26
C SER A 111 2.36 2.14 -4.06
N LEU A 112 2.38 2.40 -5.36
CA LEU A 112 3.50 2.12 -6.27
C LEU A 112 4.02 0.68 -6.09
N HIS A 113 5.21 0.49 -5.48
CA HIS A 113 5.79 -0.83 -5.21
C HIS A 113 5.55 -1.35 -3.77
N GLY A 114 4.75 -0.65 -2.96
CA GLY A 114 4.21 -1.13 -1.68
C GLY A 114 5.09 -0.90 -0.46
N HIS A 115 6.12 -0.05 -0.53
CA HIS A 115 7.02 0.15 0.61
C HIS A 115 6.30 0.74 1.83
N SER A 116 5.49 1.79 1.64
CA SER A 116 4.66 2.40 2.69
C SER A 116 3.67 1.40 3.30
N ALA A 117 2.96 0.63 2.48
CA ALA A 117 2.07 -0.44 2.93
C ALA A 117 2.79 -1.44 3.83
N LEU A 118 3.99 -1.86 3.44
CA LEU A 118 4.80 -2.81 4.20
C LEU A 118 5.36 -2.20 5.50
N GLN A 119 5.68 -0.91 5.52
CA GLN A 119 6.06 -0.21 6.75
C GLN A 119 4.89 -0.17 7.74
N MET A 120 3.69 0.19 7.28
CA MET A 120 2.49 0.16 8.11
C MET A 120 2.22 -1.25 8.63
N ALA A 121 2.21 -2.26 7.76
CA ALA A 121 1.98 -3.64 8.14
C ALA A 121 3.00 -4.13 9.18
N THR A 122 4.28 -3.81 9.00
CA THR A 122 5.34 -4.16 9.97
C THR A 122 5.10 -3.52 11.33
N VAL A 123 4.64 -2.28 11.39
CA VAL A 123 4.29 -1.61 12.67
C VAL A 123 3.07 -2.27 13.30
N LEU A 124 2.03 -2.59 12.53
CA LEU A 124 0.83 -3.26 13.04
C LEU A 124 1.16 -4.64 13.62
N ASP A 125 1.98 -5.43 12.94
CA ASP A 125 2.43 -6.74 13.44
C ASP A 125 3.24 -6.61 14.73
N LYS A 126 4.14 -5.63 14.83
CA LYS A 126 4.90 -5.35 16.07
C LYS A 126 3.98 -5.00 17.25
N LEU A 127 2.81 -4.44 16.99
CA LEU A 127 1.79 -4.12 17.98
C LEU A 127 0.79 -5.27 18.21
N GLY A 128 0.97 -6.41 17.56
CA GLY A 128 0.07 -7.57 17.64
C GLY A 128 -1.25 -7.40 16.87
N LEU A 129 -1.36 -6.38 16.02
CA LEU A 129 -2.58 -6.05 15.28
C LEU A 129 -2.60 -6.72 13.89
N THR A 130 -2.40 -8.03 13.85
CA THR A 130 -2.06 -8.80 12.64
C THR A 130 -3.19 -8.97 11.60
N ARG A 131 -4.38 -8.42 11.86
CA ARG A 131 -5.60 -8.58 11.03
C ARG A 131 -6.20 -7.27 10.53
N ILE A 132 -5.49 -6.15 10.60
CA ILE A 132 -5.97 -4.88 10.05
C ILE A 132 -5.67 -4.83 8.55
N PRO A 133 -6.69 -4.85 7.68
CA PRO A 133 -6.45 -4.76 6.25
C PRO A 133 -5.96 -3.36 5.83
N ILE A 134 -5.03 -3.36 4.89
CA ILE A 134 -4.47 -2.21 4.18
C ILE A 134 -4.82 -2.37 2.69
N LEU A 135 -5.85 -1.65 2.25
CA LEU A 135 -6.25 -1.61 0.84
C LEU A 135 -5.36 -0.64 0.07
N CYS A 136 -4.56 -1.17 -0.84
CA CYS A 136 -3.58 -0.45 -1.64
C CYS A 136 -4.17 -0.12 -3.02
N ILE A 137 -4.67 1.09 -3.19
CA ILE A 137 -5.30 1.58 -4.42
C ILE A 137 -4.25 2.27 -5.28
N ASP A 138 -3.95 1.69 -6.44
CA ASP A 138 -3.01 2.25 -7.40
C ASP A 138 -3.39 1.82 -8.82
N PRO A 139 -3.17 2.65 -9.85
CA PRO A 139 -3.26 2.19 -11.23
C PRO A 139 -2.19 1.15 -11.58
N PHE A 140 -1.11 1.07 -10.79
CA PHE A 140 0.07 0.24 -10.97
C PHE A 140 0.72 0.37 -12.35
N THR A 141 0.60 1.55 -12.93
CA THR A 141 1.27 1.94 -14.18
C THR A 141 2.25 3.09 -13.97
N GLY A 142 2.40 3.58 -12.74
CA GLY A 142 3.07 4.87 -12.50
C GLY A 142 2.27 6.06 -13.01
N ASP A 143 2.80 7.26 -12.84
CA ASP A 143 2.16 8.50 -13.28
C ASP A 143 2.60 8.93 -14.70
N THR A 144 1.87 9.86 -15.31
CA THR A 144 2.14 10.36 -16.67
C THR A 144 3.53 10.97 -16.84
N ASN A 145 4.09 11.58 -15.78
CA ASN A 145 5.43 12.14 -15.83
C ASN A 145 6.48 11.03 -15.84
N MET A 146 6.24 9.94 -15.10
CA MET A 146 7.08 8.74 -15.16
C MET A 146 7.10 8.16 -16.57
N TRP A 147 5.93 8.06 -17.23
CA TRP A 147 5.84 7.63 -18.63
C TRP A 147 6.57 8.57 -19.59
N ALA A 148 6.43 9.88 -19.44
CA ALA A 148 7.08 10.84 -20.32
C ALA A 148 8.61 10.89 -20.13
N SER A 149 9.08 10.62 -18.91
CA SER A 149 10.46 10.88 -18.51
C SER A 149 11.32 9.63 -18.40
N TYR A 150 10.76 8.41 -18.46
CA TYR A 150 11.50 7.18 -18.12
C TYR A 150 12.78 6.97 -18.93
N GLN A 151 12.82 7.43 -20.18
CA GLN A 151 14.00 7.30 -21.05
C GLN A 151 15.09 8.33 -20.77
N GLN A 152 14.70 9.50 -20.25
CA GLN A 152 15.57 10.68 -20.15
C GLN A 152 16.02 10.93 -18.71
N ASP A 153 15.15 10.62 -17.74
CA ASP A 153 15.41 10.79 -16.33
C ASP A 153 15.78 9.46 -15.67
N LYS A 154 17.06 9.30 -15.37
CA LYS A 154 17.59 8.13 -14.65
C LYS A 154 17.03 7.97 -13.25
N SER A 155 16.51 9.04 -12.64
CA SER A 155 15.85 8.95 -11.33
C SER A 155 14.52 8.21 -11.44
N VAL A 156 13.82 8.33 -12.57
CA VAL A 156 12.56 7.63 -12.89
C VAL A 156 12.82 6.22 -13.43
N GLY A 157 13.88 6.01 -14.21
CA GLY A 157 14.23 4.72 -14.82
C GLY A 157 14.51 3.58 -13.82
N GLY A 158 14.62 3.88 -12.52
CA GLY A 158 14.69 2.87 -11.45
C GLY A 158 13.34 2.52 -10.80
N TRP A 159 12.27 3.25 -11.11
CA TRP A 159 10.94 3.11 -10.52
C TRP A 159 9.97 2.41 -11.46
N VAL A 160 10.12 2.68 -12.76
CA VAL A 160 9.28 2.11 -13.80
C VAL A 160 10.15 1.33 -14.74
N ASN A 161 9.80 0.06 -14.93
CA ASN A 161 10.40 -0.78 -15.95
C ASN A 161 9.31 -1.21 -16.92
N ILE A 162 9.63 -1.23 -18.20
CA ILE A 162 8.69 -1.64 -19.26
C ILE A 162 9.17 -2.98 -19.79
N MET A 163 8.33 -4.00 -19.66
CA MET A 163 8.55 -5.32 -20.23
C MET A 163 7.31 -5.72 -21.02
N ASP A 164 7.49 -6.24 -22.23
CA ASP A 164 6.41 -6.63 -23.13
C ASP A 164 5.34 -5.54 -23.37
N GLY A 165 5.77 -4.28 -23.40
CA GLY A 165 4.89 -3.13 -23.63
C GLY A 165 4.03 -2.73 -22.42
N ARG A 166 4.23 -3.33 -21.24
CA ARG A 166 3.56 -2.93 -19.99
C ARG A 166 4.54 -2.47 -18.92
N MET A 167 4.09 -1.55 -18.08
CA MET A 167 4.80 -1.19 -16.85
C MET A 167 4.75 -2.36 -15.86
N THR A 168 5.86 -2.65 -15.20
CA THR A 168 5.97 -3.77 -14.26
C THR A 168 5.82 -3.33 -12.80
N VAL A 169 5.17 -2.19 -12.55
CA VAL A 169 4.98 -1.62 -11.21
C VAL A 169 4.09 -2.56 -10.37
N TYR A 170 3.00 -3.08 -10.94
CA TYR A 170 2.16 -4.09 -10.28
C TYR A 170 2.97 -5.34 -9.93
N ASP A 171 3.72 -5.90 -10.88
CA ASP A 171 4.51 -7.11 -10.66
C ASP A 171 5.58 -6.89 -9.59
N GLN A 172 6.19 -5.69 -9.54
CA GLN A 172 7.17 -5.33 -8.51
C GLN A 172 6.52 -5.14 -7.14
N PHE A 173 5.33 -4.52 -7.07
CA PHE A 173 4.53 -4.45 -5.86
C PHE A 173 4.27 -5.85 -5.31
N MET A 174 3.72 -6.73 -6.15
CA MET A 174 3.38 -8.10 -5.75
C MET A 174 4.62 -8.88 -5.30
N ALA A 175 5.74 -8.78 -6.02
CA ALA A 175 6.99 -9.44 -5.64
C ALA A 175 7.53 -8.95 -4.28
N ASN A 176 7.40 -7.66 -3.97
CA ASN A 176 7.81 -7.11 -2.68
C ASN A 176 6.91 -7.59 -1.55
N VAL A 177 5.59 -7.52 -1.74
CA VAL A 177 4.61 -7.88 -0.72
C VAL A 177 4.64 -9.39 -0.46
N GLN A 178 4.68 -10.22 -1.49
CA GLN A 178 4.83 -11.68 -1.37
C GLN A 178 6.09 -12.05 -0.59
N PHE A 179 7.22 -11.38 -0.86
CA PHE A 179 8.45 -11.60 -0.11
C PHE A 179 8.32 -11.24 1.37
N ALA A 180 7.65 -10.13 1.68
CA ALA A 180 7.45 -9.67 3.05
C ALA A 180 6.48 -10.60 3.82
N VAL A 181 5.37 -11.01 3.20
CA VAL A 181 4.40 -11.94 3.78
C VAL A 181 5.06 -13.29 4.11
N ASN A 182 5.93 -13.77 3.23
CA ASN A 182 6.63 -15.04 3.45
C ASN A 182 7.73 -14.97 4.53
N ARG A 183 7.99 -13.81 5.14
CA ARG A 183 9.12 -13.63 6.07
C ARG A 183 8.79 -12.91 7.36
N SER A 184 8.11 -11.78 7.29
CA SER A 184 8.10 -10.81 8.38
C SER A 184 6.76 -10.12 8.59
N VAL A 185 5.81 -10.25 7.67
CA VAL A 185 4.52 -9.53 7.73
C VAL A 185 3.35 -10.52 7.68
N SER A 186 2.29 -10.26 8.43
CA SER A 186 1.05 -11.04 8.38
C SER A 186 0.43 -11.01 6.98
N ARG A 187 -0.11 -12.17 6.55
CA ARG A 187 -0.78 -12.31 5.25
C ARG A 187 -2.08 -11.49 5.17
N HIS A 188 -2.68 -11.15 6.30
CA HIS A 188 -3.98 -10.44 6.38
C HIS A 188 -3.86 -8.90 6.36
N HIS A 189 -2.70 -8.36 6.00
CA HIS A 189 -2.51 -6.91 5.91
C HIS A 189 -2.76 -6.38 4.49
N VAL A 190 -1.90 -6.68 3.54
CA VAL A 190 -1.82 -5.92 2.28
C VAL A 190 -2.72 -6.51 1.19
N LEU A 191 -3.65 -5.71 0.66
CA LEU A 191 -4.52 -6.06 -0.46
C LEU A 191 -4.36 -5.07 -1.63
N PRO A 192 -3.89 -5.51 -2.81
CA PRO A 192 -3.79 -4.64 -3.99
C PRO A 192 -5.14 -4.42 -4.68
N PHE A 193 -5.53 -3.17 -4.87
CA PHE A 193 -6.67 -2.82 -5.71
C PHE A 193 -6.18 -2.09 -6.97
N PRO A 194 -5.99 -2.81 -8.10
CA PRO A 194 -5.61 -2.19 -9.35
C PRO A 194 -6.78 -1.36 -9.87
N ALA A 195 -6.70 -0.05 -9.67
CA ALA A 195 -7.71 0.90 -10.13
C ALA A 195 -7.40 1.30 -11.58
N THR A 196 -7.89 0.50 -12.53
CA THR A 196 -7.75 0.73 -13.98
C THR A 196 -9.03 1.25 -14.61
#